data_AF-A0AAW2EQJ2-F1
#
_entry.id   AF-A0AAW2EQJ2-F1
#
_cell.length_a   1.000
_cell.length_b   1.000
_cell.length_c   1.000
_cell.angle_alpha   90.00
_cell.angle_beta   90.00
_cell.angle_gamma   90.00
#
_symmetry.space_group_name_H-M   'P 1'
#
loop_
_entity.id
_entity.type
_entity.pdbx_description
1 polymer ?
#
loop_
_entity_poly.entity_id
_entity_poly.type
_entity_poly.pdbx_seq_one_letter_code
_entity_poly.pdbx_strand_id
1 'polypeptide(L)'
;MSFRSGDVFHVVDTLHNGVVGSWQVFRIGRNNQEVQKGIIPNKARAEELATAQFNATKKEMSASESRGSFFRRRRNSHRRSKSLGRDHWDDVVFSDSVSKFPAYERVILRHPGFVRPVVLFGPVADLAREKLLKDFPDKFTSPQMESQMEDGTGKNTKTSGIIRLSAIREVMDRGKHALLDITPNAVDRLNYAQFYPIVIFLKAETKQVIKEMRAGIPKSAHKSSKKLLEQCQKLDKIWGHIFSAVITLNAPEAWYRKLRELIDRQQQGSLWMSQTKVKQFDTTYKLC
;
A
#
# COMPACT_ATOMS: atom_id res chain seq x y z
N MET A 1 18.66 18.62 -0.22
CA MET A 1 17.43 18.47 0.59
C MET A 1 17.20 16.99 0.85
N SER A 2 16.64 16.61 2.00
CA SER A 2 16.23 15.23 2.28
C SER A 2 14.79 14.97 1.86
N PHE A 3 14.51 13.75 1.41
CA PHE A 3 13.19 13.35 0.89
C PHE A 3 12.95 11.85 1.12
N ARG A 4 11.72 11.41 0.92
CA ARG A 4 11.29 10.00 1.10
C ARG A 4 10.37 9.58 -0.05
N SER A 5 10.26 8.27 -0.28
CA SER A 5 9.32 7.72 -1.27
C SER A 5 7.93 8.32 -1.06
N GLY A 6 7.26 8.66 -2.17
CA GLY A 6 5.99 9.36 -2.18
C GLY A 6 6.07 10.88 -2.26
N ASP A 7 7.24 11.50 -1.99
CA ASP A 7 7.41 12.94 -2.17
C ASP A 7 7.28 13.35 -3.64
N VAL A 8 6.61 14.47 -3.89
CA VAL A 8 6.40 15.04 -5.23
C VAL A 8 7.15 16.36 -5.35
N PHE A 9 7.78 16.58 -6.51
CA PHE A 9 8.64 17.71 -6.82
C PHE A 9 8.24 18.35 -8.14
N HIS A 10 8.10 19.67 -8.14
CA HIS A 10 8.07 20.48 -9.36
C HIS A 10 9.51 20.87 -9.71
N VAL A 11 10.01 20.40 -10.85
CA VAL A 11 11.37 20.69 -11.34
C VAL A 11 11.35 22.00 -12.10
N VAL A 12 12.16 22.97 -11.64
CA VAL A 12 12.24 24.31 -12.24
C VAL A 12 13.52 24.52 -13.03
N ASP A 13 14.58 23.78 -12.72
CA ASP A 13 15.84 23.83 -13.46
C ASP A 13 16.53 22.46 -13.41
N THR A 14 16.90 21.94 -14.58
CA THR A 14 17.60 20.64 -14.72
C THR A 14 19.12 20.78 -14.77
N LEU A 15 19.64 22.00 -14.86
CA LEU A 15 21.05 22.36 -14.95
C LEU A 15 21.39 23.39 -13.87
N HIS A 16 21.19 23.01 -12.60
CA HIS A 16 21.43 23.91 -11.48
C HIS A 16 22.88 24.44 -11.51
N ASN A 17 23.03 25.77 -11.52
CA ASN A 17 24.30 26.49 -11.69
C ASN A 17 25.04 26.20 -13.03
N GLY A 18 24.30 25.82 -14.07
CA GLY A 18 24.86 25.53 -15.41
C GLY A 18 25.60 24.20 -15.51
N VAL A 19 25.51 23.32 -14.49
CA VAL A 19 26.22 22.04 -14.45
C VAL A 19 25.24 20.88 -14.40
N VAL A 20 25.54 19.82 -15.16
CA VAL A 20 24.76 18.57 -15.13
C VAL A 20 25.01 17.83 -13.82
N GLY A 21 23.94 17.35 -13.18
CA GLY A 21 24.04 16.43 -12.04
C GLY A 21 23.00 16.67 -10.95
N SER A 22 22.46 17.90 -10.89
CA SER A 22 21.53 18.32 -9.86
C SER A 22 20.37 19.10 -10.46
N TRP A 23 19.17 18.87 -9.93
CA TRP A 23 17.96 19.57 -10.29
C TRP A 23 17.53 20.51 -9.18
N GLN A 24 17.12 21.72 -9.55
CA GLN A 24 16.46 22.65 -8.64
C GLN A 24 14.97 22.39 -8.68
N VAL A 25 14.37 22.26 -7.50
CA VAL A 25 12.97 21.84 -7.36
C VAL A 25 12.24 22.59 -6.26
N PHE A 26 10.92 22.56 -6.35
CA PHE A 26 10.02 22.79 -5.22
C PHE A 26 9.38 21.48 -4.79
N ARG A 27 9.42 21.16 -3.50
CA ARG A 27 8.64 20.07 -2.93
C ARG A 27 7.18 20.48 -2.87
N ILE A 28 6.29 19.59 -3.30
CA ILE A 28 4.84 19.77 -3.25
C ILE A 28 4.30 19.23 -1.92
N GLY A 29 3.58 20.09 -1.19
CA GLY A 29 3.00 19.79 0.11
C GLY A 29 1.54 19.33 0.06
N ARG A 30 0.94 19.23 1.25
CA ARG A 30 -0.50 18.95 1.41
C ARG A 30 -1.27 20.12 0.78
N ASN A 31 -2.19 19.85 -0.15
CA ASN A 31 -2.93 20.82 -0.99
C ASN A 31 -2.25 21.25 -2.30
N ASN A 32 -1.23 20.52 -2.76
CA ASN A 32 -0.58 20.77 -4.06
C ASN A 32 0.12 22.13 -4.17
N GLN A 33 0.56 22.69 -3.04
CA GLN A 33 1.33 23.93 -2.99
C GLN A 33 2.83 23.63 -2.90
N GLU A 34 3.64 24.50 -3.50
CA GLU A 34 5.09 24.47 -3.37
C GLU A 34 5.49 24.93 -1.96
N VAL A 35 6.05 24.02 -1.16
CA VAL A 35 6.33 24.29 0.26
C VAL A 35 7.81 24.50 0.56
N GLN A 36 8.71 23.96 -0.27
CA GLN A 36 10.13 24.01 0.03
C GLN A 36 10.97 23.94 -1.24
N LYS A 37 11.76 25.00 -1.49
CA LYS A 37 12.76 25.02 -2.55
C LYS A 37 13.98 24.20 -2.15
N GLY A 38 14.58 23.46 -3.08
CA GLY A 38 15.76 22.67 -2.79
C GLY A 38 16.46 22.15 -4.04
N ILE A 39 17.52 21.38 -3.79
CA ILE A 39 18.31 20.70 -4.81
C ILE A 39 18.21 19.19 -4.54
N ILE A 40 17.94 18.44 -5.60
CA ILE A 40 17.90 16.97 -5.62
C ILE A 40 18.81 16.44 -6.74
N PRO A 41 19.25 15.17 -6.67
CA PRO A 41 19.97 14.54 -7.78
C PRO A 41 19.18 14.62 -9.09
N ASN A 42 19.88 14.67 -10.22
CA ASN A 42 19.23 14.47 -11.51
C ASN A 42 18.72 13.03 -11.67
N LYS A 43 17.95 12.77 -12.74
CA LYS A 43 17.40 11.44 -13.03
C LYS A 43 18.44 10.32 -13.04
N ALA A 44 19.56 10.49 -13.76
CA ALA A 44 20.58 9.45 -13.89
C ALA A 44 21.18 9.07 -12.52
N ARG A 45 21.58 10.07 -11.74
CA ARG A 45 22.13 9.86 -10.40
C ARG A 45 21.11 9.28 -9.43
N ALA A 46 19.83 9.62 -9.56
CA ALA A 46 18.78 9.04 -8.74
C ALA A 46 18.59 7.54 -9.02
N GLU A 47 18.64 7.10 -10.28
CA GLU A 47 18.56 5.68 -10.65
C GLU A 47 19.76 4.86 -10.12
N GLU A 48 20.97 5.42 -10.18
CA GLU A 48 22.16 4.80 -9.59
C GLU A 48 22.01 4.61 -8.08
N LEU A 49 21.54 5.64 -7.38
CA LEU A 49 21.31 5.60 -5.94
C LEU A 49 20.21 4.59 -5.56
N ALA A 50 19.11 4.55 -6.30
CA ALA A 50 18.02 3.59 -6.08
C ALA A 50 18.52 2.14 -6.28
N THR A 51 19.30 1.89 -7.32
CA THR A 51 19.91 0.59 -7.60
C THR A 51 20.88 0.16 -6.49
N ALA A 52 21.71 1.08 -6.02
CA ALA A 52 22.64 0.83 -4.92
C ALA A 52 21.91 0.50 -3.61
N GLN A 53 20.84 1.23 -3.29
CA GLN A 53 20.00 0.98 -2.11
C GLN A 53 19.33 -0.39 -2.19
N PHE A 54 18.74 -0.73 -3.33
CA PHE A 54 18.11 -2.04 -3.55
C PHE A 54 19.11 -3.19 -3.33
N ASN A 55 20.30 -3.09 -3.90
CA ASN A 55 21.35 -4.10 -3.74
C ASN A 55 21.83 -4.22 -2.29
N ALA A 56 21.89 -3.11 -1.54
CA ALA A 56 22.24 -3.12 -0.13
C ALA A 56 21.16 -3.84 0.70
N THR A 57 19.88 -3.51 0.51
CA THR A 57 18.76 -4.15 1.23
C THR A 57 18.71 -5.65 0.95
N LYS A 58 18.92 -6.07 -0.31
CA LYS A 58 18.97 -7.49 -0.68
C LYS A 58 20.11 -8.23 0.05
N LYS A 59 21.29 -7.61 0.16
CA LYS A 59 22.42 -8.17 0.91
C LYS A 59 22.10 -8.31 2.40
N GLU A 60 21.53 -7.29 3.03
CA GLU A 60 21.13 -7.34 4.44
C GLU A 60 20.11 -8.44 4.73
N MET A 61 19.10 -8.59 3.88
CA MET A 61 18.10 -9.65 4.02
C MET A 61 18.72 -11.05 3.91
N SER A 62 19.63 -11.27 2.96
CA SER A 62 20.33 -12.56 2.80
C SER A 62 21.27 -12.89 3.97
N ALA A 63 21.88 -11.87 4.58
CA ALA A 63 22.74 -12.03 5.75
C ALA A 63 21.94 -12.33 7.04
N SER A 64 20.72 -11.82 7.14
CA SER A 64 19.78 -12.10 8.24
C SER A 64 19.33 -13.56 8.24
N GLU A 65 19.01 -14.13 7.08
CA GLU A 65 18.63 -15.56 6.95
C GLU A 65 19.76 -16.52 7.37
N SER A 66 21.00 -16.13 7.13
CA SER A 66 22.19 -16.92 7.43
C SER A 66 22.47 -17.08 8.94
N ARG A 67 22.09 -16.09 9.77
CA ARG A 67 22.30 -16.12 11.23
C ARG A 67 21.22 -16.89 12.00
N GLY A 68 20.03 -17.06 11.43
CA GLY A 68 18.92 -17.79 12.05
C GLY A 68 18.95 -19.32 11.87
N SER A 69 19.85 -19.84 11.03
CA SER A 69 19.85 -21.24 10.59
C SER A 69 20.74 -22.20 11.39
N PHE A 70 21.53 -21.71 12.36
CA PHE A 70 22.46 -22.57 13.10
C PHE A 70 21.79 -23.45 14.18
N PHE A 71 20.69 -23.00 14.79
CA PHE A 71 20.03 -23.75 15.89
C PHE A 71 18.89 -24.69 15.46
N ARG A 72 18.57 -24.80 14.16
CA ARG A 72 17.48 -25.67 13.67
C ARG A 72 17.93 -26.95 12.97
N ARG A 73 19.24 -27.24 12.94
CA ARG A 73 19.79 -28.38 12.18
C ARG A 73 19.66 -29.75 12.87
N ARG A 74 18.51 -30.03 13.49
CA ARG A 74 18.14 -31.40 13.92
C ARG A 74 16.63 -31.65 13.81
N ARG A 75 16.10 -31.63 12.59
CA ARG A 75 15.02 -32.57 12.21
C ARG A 75 14.93 -32.72 10.70
N ASN A 76 15.30 -33.92 10.26
CA ASN A 76 15.06 -34.44 8.93
C ASN A 76 13.55 -34.61 8.73
N SER A 77 12.93 -33.96 7.73
CA SER A 77 11.69 -34.47 7.13
C SER A 77 11.36 -33.75 5.82
N HIS A 78 11.08 -34.59 4.82
CA HIS A 78 10.56 -34.36 3.48
C HIS A 78 10.09 -32.96 3.07
N ARG A 79 10.46 -32.63 1.83
CA ARG A 79 9.81 -31.68 0.91
C ARG A 79 8.28 -31.81 0.98
N ARG A 80 7.64 -31.05 1.87
CA ARG A 80 6.22 -30.72 1.80
C ARG A 80 6.10 -29.31 1.28
N SER A 81 5.33 -29.15 0.19
CA SER A 81 4.81 -27.88 -0.28
C SER A 81 4.44 -27.00 0.92
N LYS A 82 5.15 -25.88 1.11
CA LYS A 82 4.87 -24.93 2.17
C LYS A 82 3.53 -24.27 1.82
N SER A 83 2.45 -24.79 2.41
CA SER A 83 1.18 -24.09 2.40
C SER A 83 1.39 -22.70 3.02
N LEU A 84 1.13 -21.66 2.24
CA LEU A 84 1.19 -20.25 2.66
C LEU A 84 0.11 -19.99 3.71
N GLY A 85 0.39 -20.40 4.94
CA GLY A 85 -0.39 -20.05 6.11
C GLY A 85 -0.13 -18.61 6.53
N ARG A 86 -1.14 -18.03 7.18
CA ARG A 86 -1.21 -16.68 7.76
C ARG A 86 -0.02 -16.29 8.67
N ASP A 87 0.80 -17.25 9.09
CA ASP A 87 1.99 -17.05 9.93
C ASP A 87 3.26 -16.61 9.16
N HIS A 88 3.27 -16.65 7.81
CA HIS A 88 4.41 -16.17 6.98
C HIS A 88 4.18 -14.76 6.42
N TRP A 89 3.43 -13.93 7.15
CA TRP A 89 3.05 -12.60 6.67
C TRP A 89 4.26 -11.71 6.38
N ASP A 90 5.31 -11.80 7.19
CA ASP A 90 6.56 -11.08 6.96
C ASP A 90 7.23 -11.52 5.65
N ASP A 91 7.38 -12.82 5.42
CA ASP A 91 8.01 -13.32 4.19
C ASP A 91 7.24 -12.87 2.95
N VAL A 92 5.90 -12.86 2.97
CA VAL A 92 5.10 -12.42 1.80
C VAL A 92 5.16 -10.90 1.59
N VAL A 93 5.18 -10.10 2.66
CA VAL A 93 5.27 -8.63 2.56
C VAL A 93 6.68 -8.17 2.18
N PHE A 94 7.73 -8.91 2.54
CA PHE A 94 9.11 -8.46 2.36
C PHE A 94 9.91 -9.25 1.29
N SER A 95 9.41 -10.38 0.76
CA SER A 95 10.14 -11.18 -0.26
C SER A 95 10.15 -10.59 -1.67
N ASP A 96 9.16 -9.78 -2.04
CA ASP A 96 8.96 -9.28 -3.40
C ASP A 96 9.22 -7.76 -3.45
N SER A 97 10.48 -7.37 -3.20
CA SER A 97 10.90 -5.98 -2.94
C SER A 97 11.34 -5.21 -4.20
N VAL A 98 11.18 -5.77 -5.40
CA VAL A 98 11.52 -5.05 -6.64
C VAL A 98 10.34 -4.17 -7.04
N SER A 99 10.38 -2.91 -6.62
CA SER A 99 9.51 -1.88 -7.19
C SER A 99 9.73 -1.82 -8.71
N LYS A 100 8.66 -1.77 -9.48
CA LYS A 100 8.72 -1.58 -10.94
C LYS A 100 8.79 -0.12 -11.36
N PHE A 101 8.75 0.80 -10.40
CA PHE A 101 8.82 2.22 -10.66
C PHE A 101 10.28 2.67 -10.90
N PRO A 102 10.51 3.64 -11.80
CA PRO A 102 11.79 4.35 -11.87
C PRO A 102 12.02 5.16 -10.58
N ALA A 103 13.25 5.56 -10.29
CA ALA A 103 13.56 6.37 -9.12
C ALA A 103 12.76 7.69 -9.09
N TYR A 104 12.61 8.32 -10.26
CA TYR A 104 11.69 9.43 -10.47
C TYR A 104 10.61 9.08 -11.49
N GLU A 105 9.38 9.03 -11.02
CA GLU A 105 8.18 8.87 -11.83
C GLU A 105 7.66 10.25 -12.23
N ARG A 106 7.45 10.47 -13.53
CA ARG A 106 6.81 11.70 -14.00
C ARG A 106 5.31 11.63 -13.74
N VAL A 107 4.76 12.65 -13.08
CA VAL A 107 3.37 12.65 -12.62
C VAL A 107 2.60 13.90 -13.03
N ILE A 108 1.30 13.74 -13.20
CA ILE A 108 0.34 14.82 -13.46
C ILE A 108 -0.81 14.72 -12.47
N LEU A 109 -1.32 15.86 -12.02
CA LEU A 109 -2.47 15.91 -11.12
C LEU A 109 -3.76 15.78 -11.94
N ARG A 110 -4.54 14.73 -11.71
CA ARG A 110 -5.83 14.50 -12.40
C ARG A 110 -6.88 13.87 -11.50
N HIS A 111 -8.14 14.02 -11.89
CA HIS A 111 -9.23 13.21 -11.35
C HIS A 111 -9.29 11.86 -12.09
N PRO A 112 -9.37 10.71 -11.40
CA PRO A 112 -9.26 9.38 -12.02
C PRO A 112 -10.43 9.06 -12.97
N GLY A 113 -11.63 9.59 -12.72
CA GLY A 113 -12.80 9.36 -13.58
C GLY A 113 -13.39 7.94 -13.47
N PHE A 114 -12.93 7.13 -12.52
CA PHE A 114 -13.45 5.80 -12.20
C PHE A 114 -13.56 5.61 -10.68
N VAL A 115 -14.35 4.63 -10.24
CA VAL A 115 -14.46 4.25 -8.82
C VAL A 115 -13.22 3.46 -8.42
N ARG A 116 -12.48 3.96 -7.43
CA ARG A 116 -11.17 3.39 -7.06
C ARG A 116 -11.32 2.18 -6.14
N PRO A 117 -10.45 1.16 -6.21
CA PRO A 117 -10.39 0.11 -5.19
C PRO A 117 -10.05 0.68 -3.81
N VAL A 118 -10.44 0.00 -2.74
CA VAL A 118 -10.16 0.41 -1.35
C VAL A 118 -9.35 -0.68 -0.65
N VAL A 119 -8.21 -0.28 -0.09
CA VAL A 119 -7.31 -1.13 0.69
C VAL A 119 -7.24 -0.59 2.12
N LEU A 120 -7.54 -1.44 3.09
CA LEU A 120 -7.51 -1.08 4.51
C LEU A 120 -6.37 -1.83 5.20
N PHE A 121 -5.52 -1.08 5.91
CA PHE A 121 -4.45 -1.63 6.75
C PHE A 121 -4.68 -1.29 8.22
N GLY A 122 -4.09 -2.08 9.10
CA GLY A 122 -4.13 -1.86 10.55
C GLY A 122 -4.90 -2.93 11.33
N PRO A 123 -4.85 -2.87 12.68
CA PRO A 123 -5.38 -3.88 13.60
C PRO A 123 -6.88 -4.17 13.51
N VAL A 124 -7.66 -3.34 12.82
CA VAL A 124 -9.12 -3.47 12.67
C VAL A 124 -9.58 -3.45 11.20
N ALA A 125 -8.65 -3.64 10.26
CA ALA A 125 -8.96 -3.63 8.83
C ALA A 125 -9.93 -4.76 8.41
N ASP A 126 -9.86 -5.92 9.08
CA ASP A 126 -10.81 -7.01 8.91
C ASP A 126 -12.23 -6.58 9.28
N LEU A 127 -12.41 -6.02 10.48
CA LEU A 127 -13.70 -5.50 10.95
C LEU A 127 -14.26 -4.41 10.03
N ALA A 128 -13.38 -3.52 9.56
CA ALA A 128 -13.76 -2.43 8.68
C ALA A 128 -14.31 -2.95 7.35
N ARG A 129 -13.65 -3.94 6.73
CA ARG A 129 -14.11 -4.55 5.48
C ARG A 129 -15.43 -5.27 5.64
N GLU A 130 -15.56 -6.11 6.68
CA GLU A 130 -16.82 -6.82 6.99
C GLU A 130 -17.97 -5.84 7.18
N LYS A 131 -17.75 -4.76 7.93
CA LYS A 131 -18.77 -3.74 8.19
C LYS A 131 -19.14 -2.94 6.94
N LEU A 132 -18.18 -2.57 6.09
CA LEU A 132 -18.47 -1.88 4.82
C LEU A 132 -19.27 -2.76 3.85
N LEU A 133 -18.92 -4.04 3.72
CA LEU A 133 -19.66 -5.00 2.87
C LEU A 133 -21.10 -5.21 3.37
N LYS A 134 -21.29 -5.26 4.69
CA LYS A 134 -22.60 -5.44 5.31
C LYS A 134 -23.47 -4.19 5.22
N ASP A 135 -22.92 -3.05 5.61
CA ASP A 135 -23.71 -1.82 5.79
C ASP A 135 -23.96 -1.10 4.44
N PHE A 136 -23.11 -1.31 3.43
CA PHE A 136 -23.17 -0.61 2.13
C PHE A 136 -22.84 -1.53 0.92
N PRO A 137 -23.62 -2.60 0.68
CA PRO A 137 -23.38 -3.56 -0.42
C PRO A 137 -23.59 -2.95 -1.82
N ASP A 138 -24.29 -1.83 -1.91
CA ASP A 138 -24.47 -1.03 -3.12
C ASP A 138 -23.18 -0.29 -3.51
N LYS A 139 -22.34 0.07 -2.53
CA LYS A 139 -21.09 0.82 -2.77
C LYS A 139 -19.83 -0.04 -2.75
N PHE A 140 -19.82 -1.13 -1.99
CA PHE A 140 -18.64 -1.95 -1.78
C PHE A 140 -18.85 -3.39 -2.18
N THR A 141 -17.83 -4.02 -2.75
CA THR A 141 -17.86 -5.44 -3.11
C THR A 141 -16.47 -6.06 -2.94
N SER A 142 -16.43 -7.31 -2.47
CA SER A 142 -15.18 -8.08 -2.38
C SER A 142 -15.04 -8.95 -3.63
N PRO A 143 -13.98 -8.78 -4.45
CA PRO A 143 -13.77 -9.58 -5.66
C PRO A 143 -13.64 -11.09 -5.39
N GLN A 144 -13.29 -11.49 -4.16
CA GLN A 144 -13.14 -12.90 -3.78
C GLN A 144 -14.47 -13.59 -3.49
N MET A 145 -15.49 -12.82 -3.09
CA MET A 145 -16.79 -13.35 -2.69
C MET A 145 -17.67 -13.68 -3.89
N GLU A 146 -17.44 -12.99 -5.01
CA GLU A 146 -18.22 -13.15 -6.25
C GLU A 146 -17.76 -14.32 -7.11
N SER A 147 -16.47 -14.67 -7.06
CA SER A 147 -15.95 -15.88 -7.71
C SER A 147 -16.61 -17.18 -7.21
N GLN A 148 -17.33 -17.13 -6.09
CA GLN A 148 -18.10 -18.25 -5.53
C GLN A 148 -19.55 -18.30 -6.00
N MET A 149 -20.09 -17.21 -6.57
CA MET A 149 -21.50 -17.14 -7.00
C MET A 149 -21.69 -17.60 -8.45
N GLU A 150 -20.67 -17.49 -9.31
CA GLU A 150 -20.75 -17.94 -10.71
C GLU A 150 -20.57 -19.47 -10.87
N ASP A 151 -19.76 -20.11 -10.01
CA ASP A 151 -19.62 -21.57 -9.99
C ASP A 151 -20.69 -22.15 -9.04
N GLY A 152 -21.89 -22.42 -9.57
CA GLY A 152 -23.00 -23.10 -8.88
C GLY A 152 -22.73 -24.54 -8.40
N THR A 153 -21.47 -24.90 -8.18
CA THR A 153 -21.06 -26.16 -7.56
C THR A 153 -20.56 -25.87 -6.16
N GLY A 154 -21.29 -26.34 -5.14
CA GLY A 154 -20.99 -26.16 -3.71
C GLY A 154 -19.72 -26.87 -3.21
N LYS A 155 -18.63 -26.84 -3.98
CA LYS A 155 -17.30 -27.20 -3.49
C LYS A 155 -16.75 -25.99 -2.76
N ASN A 156 -16.48 -26.19 -1.47
CA ASN A 156 -15.78 -25.27 -0.58
C ASN A 156 -14.30 -25.13 -1.03
N THR A 157 -14.08 -24.58 -2.22
CA THR A 157 -12.76 -24.24 -2.76
C THR A 157 -12.22 -23.15 -1.86
N LYS A 158 -11.26 -23.53 -1.01
CA LYS A 158 -10.41 -22.61 -0.25
C LYS A 158 -10.14 -21.39 -1.12
N THR A 159 -10.59 -20.22 -0.66
CA THR A 159 -10.34 -18.94 -1.31
C THR A 159 -8.88 -18.90 -1.71
N SER A 160 -8.58 -19.05 -3.00
CA SER A 160 -7.22 -18.79 -3.46
C SER A 160 -6.95 -17.36 -3.03
N GLY A 161 -5.96 -17.12 -2.18
CA GLY A 161 -5.60 -15.76 -1.74
C GLY A 161 -5.16 -14.83 -2.88
N ILE A 162 -5.32 -15.26 -4.13
CA ILE A 162 -5.00 -14.58 -5.37
C ILE A 162 -6.24 -13.79 -5.80
N ILE A 163 -6.10 -12.46 -5.88
CA ILE A 163 -7.11 -11.56 -6.45
C ILE A 163 -6.65 -11.18 -7.85
N ARG A 164 -7.48 -11.45 -8.87
CA ARG A 164 -7.16 -11.13 -10.27
C ARG A 164 -7.49 -9.67 -10.59
N LEU A 165 -6.68 -9.03 -11.42
CA LEU A 165 -6.93 -7.66 -11.89
C LEU A 165 -8.26 -7.53 -12.66
N SER A 166 -8.70 -8.58 -13.36
CA SER A 166 -9.99 -8.61 -14.05
C SER A 166 -11.17 -8.51 -13.08
N ALA A 167 -11.15 -9.29 -11.99
CA ALA A 167 -12.20 -9.25 -10.97
C ALA A 167 -12.27 -7.88 -10.28
N ILE A 168 -11.14 -7.20 -10.09
CA ILE A 168 -11.12 -5.83 -9.57
C ILE A 168 -11.78 -4.87 -10.57
N ARG A 169 -11.43 -4.97 -11.87
CA ARG A 169 -12.04 -4.15 -12.94
C ARG A 169 -13.55 -4.32 -13.00
N GLU A 170 -14.03 -5.56 -12.98
CA GLU A 170 -15.46 -5.85 -13.04
C GLU A 170 -16.26 -5.20 -11.90
N VAL A 171 -15.71 -5.15 -10.68
CA VAL A 171 -16.32 -4.42 -9.56
C VAL A 171 -16.36 -2.91 -9.84
N MET A 172 -15.27 -2.35 -10.38
CA MET A 172 -15.17 -0.92 -10.70
C MET A 172 -16.11 -0.50 -11.84
N ASP A 173 -16.26 -1.34 -12.86
CA ASP A 173 -17.12 -1.10 -14.02
C ASP A 173 -18.61 -1.05 -13.63
N ARG A 174 -18.98 -1.73 -12.54
CA ARG A 174 -20.30 -1.63 -11.91
C ARG A 174 -20.46 -0.41 -10.99
N GLY A 175 -19.48 0.48 -10.95
CA GLY A 175 -19.50 1.69 -10.13
C GLY A 175 -19.29 1.44 -8.63
N LYS A 176 -18.68 0.31 -8.24
CA LYS A 176 -18.45 -0.04 -6.84
C LYS A 176 -16.96 -0.02 -6.46
N HIS A 177 -16.69 0.24 -5.20
CA HIS A 177 -15.37 0.12 -4.61
C HIS A 177 -15.04 -1.37 -4.37
N ALA A 178 -14.00 -1.86 -5.03
CA ALA A 178 -13.44 -3.18 -4.72
C ALA A 178 -12.71 -3.14 -3.37
N LEU A 179 -13.20 -3.85 -2.36
CA LEU A 179 -12.55 -3.98 -1.06
C LEU A 179 -11.52 -5.10 -1.09
N LEU A 180 -10.25 -4.74 -0.84
CA LEU A 180 -9.12 -5.63 -1.03
C LEU A 180 -8.41 -5.95 0.30
N ASP A 181 -8.13 -7.24 0.51
CA ASP A 181 -7.21 -7.73 1.55
C ASP A 181 -5.92 -8.22 0.90
N ILE A 182 -4.99 -7.29 0.70
CA ILE A 182 -3.74 -7.52 -0.05
C ILE A 182 -2.53 -6.99 0.73
N THR A 183 -1.33 -7.38 0.30
CA THR A 183 -0.07 -6.88 0.89
C THR A 183 0.31 -5.49 0.35
N PRO A 184 1.17 -4.72 1.05
CA PRO A 184 1.71 -3.46 0.54
C PRO A 184 2.32 -3.56 -0.87
N ASN A 185 3.10 -4.60 -1.16
CA ASN A 185 3.69 -4.79 -2.50
C ASN A 185 2.61 -4.96 -3.57
N ALA A 186 1.47 -5.56 -3.23
CA ALA A 186 0.34 -5.66 -4.14
C ALA A 186 -0.32 -4.29 -4.41
N VAL A 187 -0.29 -3.37 -3.43
CA VAL A 187 -0.71 -1.98 -3.63
C VAL A 187 0.18 -1.29 -4.66
N ASP A 188 1.51 -1.48 -4.59
CA ASP A 188 2.42 -0.93 -5.60
C ASP A 188 2.14 -1.49 -6.99
N ARG A 189 1.86 -2.79 -7.09
CA ARG A 189 1.44 -3.39 -8.37
C ARG A 189 0.14 -2.80 -8.90
N LEU A 190 -0.81 -2.46 -8.04
CA LEU A 190 -2.05 -1.78 -8.43
C LEU A 190 -1.81 -0.33 -8.86
N ASN A 191 -0.94 0.41 -8.17
CA ASN A 191 -0.52 1.75 -8.57
C ASN A 191 0.16 1.71 -9.94
N TYR A 192 1.08 0.77 -10.15
CA TYR A 192 1.76 0.58 -11.43
C TYR A 192 0.76 0.25 -12.55
N ALA A 193 -0.22 -0.60 -12.25
CA ALA A 193 -1.33 -0.92 -13.15
C ALA A 193 -2.40 0.18 -13.26
N GLN A 194 -2.16 1.38 -12.71
CA GLN A 194 -3.02 2.57 -12.80
C GLN A 194 -4.41 2.42 -12.16
N PHE A 195 -4.58 1.49 -11.22
CA PHE A 195 -5.82 1.35 -10.45
C PHE A 195 -5.92 2.38 -9.31
N TYR A 196 -4.78 2.92 -8.87
CA TYR A 196 -4.67 3.95 -7.84
C TYR A 196 -5.60 3.75 -6.62
N PRO A 197 -5.46 2.64 -5.87
CA PRO A 197 -6.35 2.35 -4.75
C PRO A 197 -6.37 3.46 -3.70
N ILE A 198 -7.50 3.64 -3.03
CA ILE A 198 -7.61 4.39 -1.78
C ILE A 198 -7.02 3.52 -0.67
N VAL A 199 -5.90 3.94 -0.10
CA VAL A 199 -5.20 3.17 0.94
C VAL A 199 -5.33 3.88 2.28
N ILE A 200 -6.13 3.31 3.19
CA ILE A 200 -6.37 3.90 4.52
C ILE A 200 -5.73 3.02 5.59
N PHE A 201 -4.86 3.64 6.40
CA PHE A 201 -4.22 3.00 7.53
C PHE A 201 -4.93 3.34 8.84
N LEU A 202 -5.49 2.33 9.51
CA LEU A 202 -6.19 2.43 10.78
C LEU A 202 -5.17 2.23 11.91
N LYS A 203 -4.52 3.31 12.35
CA LYS A 203 -3.39 3.28 13.28
C LYS A 203 -3.84 3.10 14.72
N ALA A 204 -3.32 2.09 15.42
CA ALA A 204 -3.39 2.00 16.87
C ALA A 204 -2.05 2.39 17.50
N GLU A 205 -2.12 3.12 18.61
CA GLU A 205 -0.92 3.55 19.36
C GLU A 205 -0.55 2.56 20.47
N THR A 206 -1.54 1.85 21.02
CA THR A 206 -1.33 0.93 22.15
C THR A 206 -2.05 -0.40 21.96
N LYS A 207 -1.59 -1.41 22.70
CA LYS A 207 -2.22 -2.74 22.74
C LYS A 207 -3.64 -2.67 23.31
N GLN A 208 -3.87 -1.76 24.26
CA GLN A 208 -5.14 -1.55 24.94
C GLN A 208 -6.21 -1.07 23.96
N VAL A 209 -5.89 -0.08 23.12
CA VAL A 209 -6.77 0.38 22.04
C VAL A 209 -7.18 -0.79 21.14
N ILE A 210 -6.25 -1.67 20.77
CA ILE A 210 -6.59 -2.83 19.91
C ILE A 210 -7.54 -3.79 20.63
N LYS A 211 -7.37 -4.01 21.94
CA LYS A 211 -8.26 -4.89 22.72
C LYS A 211 -9.67 -4.32 22.78
N GLU A 212 -9.79 -3.02 23.07
CA GLU A 212 -11.06 -2.32 23.14
C GLU A 212 -11.80 -2.35 21.80
N MET A 213 -11.11 -1.99 20.71
CA MET A 213 -11.66 -2.00 19.36
C MET A 213 -12.07 -3.40 18.86
N ARG A 214 -11.52 -4.45 19.46
CA ARG A 214 -11.80 -5.85 19.13
C ARG A 214 -12.63 -6.55 20.21
N ALA A 215 -13.23 -5.78 21.14
CA ALA A 215 -14.18 -6.31 22.11
C ALA A 215 -15.39 -6.91 21.37
N GLY A 216 -15.85 -8.07 21.83
CA GLY A 216 -17.00 -8.77 21.24
C GLY A 216 -16.68 -9.67 20.03
N ILE A 217 -15.43 -9.72 19.55
CA ILE A 217 -15.05 -10.70 18.52
C ILE A 217 -15.07 -12.12 19.09
N PRO A 218 -15.68 -13.11 18.40
CA PRO A 218 -15.66 -14.51 18.83
C PRO A 218 -14.24 -15.04 19.05
N LYS A 219 -14.04 -15.92 20.04
CA LYS A 219 -12.72 -16.49 20.37
C LYS A 219 -12.05 -17.17 19.17
N SER A 220 -12.83 -17.75 18.26
CA SER A 220 -12.34 -18.39 17.02
C SER A 220 -11.70 -17.41 16.03
N ALA A 221 -12.09 -16.13 16.06
CA ALA A 221 -11.57 -15.07 15.19
C ALA A 221 -10.58 -14.13 15.92
N HIS A 222 -10.22 -14.46 17.16
CA HIS A 222 -9.35 -13.64 17.98
C HIS A 222 -7.90 -13.64 17.44
N LYS A 223 -7.28 -12.46 17.44
CA LYS A 223 -5.89 -12.25 17.04
C LYS A 223 -5.11 -11.62 18.20
N SER A 224 -3.83 -11.96 18.33
CA SER A 224 -2.99 -11.39 19.38
C SER A 224 -2.84 -9.87 19.20
N SER A 225 -3.35 -9.08 20.14
CA SER A 225 -3.22 -7.62 20.13
C SER A 225 -1.77 -7.15 20.14
N LYS A 226 -0.85 -7.94 20.73
CA LYS A 226 0.59 -7.65 20.70
C LYS A 226 1.12 -7.77 19.26
N LYS A 227 0.85 -8.89 18.59
CA LYS A 227 1.26 -9.10 17.18
C LYS A 227 0.65 -8.04 16.25
N LEU A 228 -0.62 -7.70 16.46
CA LEU A 228 -1.29 -6.66 15.67
C LEU A 228 -0.65 -5.28 15.87
N LEU A 229 -0.23 -4.93 17.09
CA LEU A 229 0.49 -3.68 17.36
C LEU A 229 1.87 -3.66 16.67
N GLU A 230 2.64 -4.75 16.80
CA GLU A 230 3.94 -4.89 16.15
C GLU A 230 3.82 -4.75 14.62
N GLN A 231 2.82 -5.40 14.01
CA GLN A 231 2.51 -5.27 12.59
C GLN A 231 2.10 -3.84 12.21
N CYS A 232 1.25 -3.20 13.03
CA CYS A 232 0.82 -1.82 12.84
C CYS A 232 2.02 -0.86 12.81
N GLN A 233 2.92 -0.96 13.78
CA GLN A 233 4.13 -0.13 13.86
C GLN A 233 5.10 -0.39 12.70
N LYS A 234 5.27 -1.66 12.31
CA LYS A 234 6.12 -2.04 11.18
C LYS A 234 5.58 -1.50 9.85
N LEU A 235 4.27 -1.60 9.62
CA LEU A 235 3.59 -1.03 8.46
C LEU A 235 3.78 0.48 8.39
N ASP A 236 3.54 1.20 9.49
CA ASP A 236 3.69 2.67 9.52
C ASP A 236 5.11 3.11 9.21
N LYS A 237 6.11 2.40 9.76
CA LYS A 237 7.52 2.72 9.58
C LYS A 237 8.01 2.48 8.14
N ILE A 238 7.61 1.38 7.53
CA ILE A 238 8.17 0.92 6.23
C ILE A 238 7.30 1.40 5.05
N TRP A 239 5.99 1.32 5.21
CA TRP A 239 5.00 1.49 4.13
C TRP A 239 4.18 2.77 4.28
N GLY A 240 4.59 3.70 5.14
CA GLY A 240 3.88 4.97 5.33
C GLY A 240 3.66 5.77 4.03
N HIS A 241 4.53 5.58 3.03
CA HIS A 241 4.46 6.26 1.73
C HIS A 241 3.32 5.78 0.82
N ILE A 242 2.78 4.56 1.02
CA ILE A 242 1.66 4.06 0.20
C ILE A 242 0.29 4.48 0.75
N PHE A 243 0.23 5.02 1.97
CA PHE A 243 -1.04 5.40 2.59
C PHE A 243 -1.56 6.70 1.98
N SER A 244 -2.78 6.66 1.45
CA SER A 244 -3.50 7.86 1.03
C SER A 244 -3.96 8.68 2.24
N ALA A 245 -4.27 8.01 3.35
CA ALA A 245 -4.62 8.65 4.61
C ALA A 245 -4.46 7.71 5.83
N VAL A 246 -4.40 8.31 7.01
CA VAL A 246 -4.26 7.62 8.29
C VAL A 246 -5.40 8.04 9.22
N ILE A 247 -6.02 7.07 9.90
CA ILE A 247 -6.97 7.30 11.00
C ILE A 247 -6.35 6.75 12.27
N THR A 248 -6.09 7.61 13.25
CA THR A 248 -5.72 7.18 14.60
C THR A 248 -6.95 6.67 15.33
N LEU A 249 -6.87 5.46 15.88
CA LEU A 249 -7.95 4.78 16.61
C LEU A 249 -8.05 5.25 18.06
N ASN A 250 -8.19 6.56 18.27
CA ASN A 250 -8.34 7.16 19.60
C ASN A 250 -9.79 7.40 20.03
N ALA A 251 -10.75 7.18 19.12
CA ALA A 251 -12.18 7.38 19.35
C ALA A 251 -12.96 6.16 18.81
N PRO A 252 -13.22 5.13 19.65
CA PRO A 252 -13.87 3.88 19.25
C PRO A 252 -15.25 4.04 18.61
N GLU A 253 -15.96 5.11 18.94
CA GLU A 253 -17.31 5.36 18.38
C GLU A 253 -17.27 6.07 17.02
N ALA A 254 -16.16 6.76 16.69
CA ALA A 254 -16.10 7.65 15.53
C ALA A 254 -15.27 7.12 14.35
N TRP A 255 -14.39 6.13 14.57
CA TRP A 255 -13.46 5.66 13.54
C TRP A 255 -14.18 5.17 12.27
N TYR A 256 -15.32 4.50 12.41
CA TYR A 256 -16.05 3.94 11.27
C TYR A 256 -16.70 5.03 10.42
N ARG A 257 -17.28 6.05 11.07
CA ARG A 257 -17.78 7.25 10.37
C ARG A 257 -16.64 7.97 9.65
N LYS A 258 -15.53 8.22 10.34
CA LYS A 258 -14.32 8.86 9.76
C LYS A 258 -13.79 8.07 8.57
N LEU A 259 -13.80 6.74 8.63
CA LEU A 259 -13.38 5.86 7.54
C LEU A 259 -14.23 6.10 6.28
N ARG A 260 -15.56 6.12 6.40
CA ARG A 260 -16.45 6.35 5.27
C ARG A 260 -16.26 7.74 4.64
N GLU A 261 -16.24 8.78 5.48
CA GLU A 261 -15.99 10.15 5.03
C GLU A 261 -14.64 10.29 4.32
N LEU A 262 -13.63 9.55 4.80
CA LEU A 262 -12.30 9.56 4.21
C LEU A 262 -12.25 8.82 2.86
N ILE A 263 -12.97 7.71 2.70
CA ILE A 263 -13.12 7.03 1.40
C ILE A 263 -13.78 7.98 0.40
N ASP A 264 -14.90 8.60 0.76
CA ASP A 264 -15.64 9.53 -0.12
C ASP A 264 -14.76 10.73 -0.52
N ARG A 265 -14.09 11.34 0.46
CA ARG A 265 -13.18 12.47 0.20
C ARG A 265 -12.00 12.08 -0.70
N GLN A 266 -11.43 10.90 -0.51
CA GLN A 266 -10.33 10.41 -1.34
C GLN A 266 -10.81 10.04 -2.75
N GLN A 267 -12.05 9.56 -2.91
CA GLN A 267 -12.63 9.26 -4.20
C GLN A 267 -12.86 10.53 -5.05
N GLN A 268 -13.25 11.64 -4.42
CA GLN A 268 -13.50 12.93 -5.08
C GLN A 268 -12.22 13.73 -5.37
N GLY A 269 -11.11 13.41 -4.69
CA GLY A 269 -9.86 14.14 -4.79
C GLY A 269 -9.09 13.90 -6.10
N SER A 270 -8.32 14.89 -6.52
CA SER A 270 -7.31 14.70 -7.57
C SER A 270 -6.10 13.93 -7.05
N LEU A 271 -5.44 13.19 -7.94
CA LEU A 271 -4.33 12.29 -7.64
C LEU A 271 -3.16 12.56 -8.59
N TRP A 272 -1.96 12.37 -8.06
CA TRP A 272 -0.74 12.30 -8.87
C TRP A 272 -0.71 10.97 -9.62
N MET A 273 -0.98 11.01 -10.91
CA MET A 273 -0.98 9.85 -11.80
C MET A 273 0.23 9.89 -12.72
N SER A 274 0.72 8.71 -13.09
CA SER A 274 1.84 8.49 -13.98
C SER A 274 1.53 9.11 -15.35
N GLN A 275 2.46 9.91 -15.85
CA GLN A 275 2.32 10.49 -17.17
C GLN A 275 2.76 9.48 -18.25
N THR A 276 1.79 8.85 -18.92
CA THR A 276 2.06 7.89 -20.00
C THR A 276 2.39 8.55 -21.35
N LYS A 277 1.97 9.81 -21.56
CA LYS A 277 2.30 10.60 -22.76
C LYS A 277 3.10 11.84 -22.38
N VAL A 278 4.34 11.93 -22.87
CA VAL A 278 5.23 13.07 -22.66
C VAL A 278 4.61 14.32 -23.29
N LYS A 279 4.02 15.20 -22.48
CA LYS A 279 3.75 16.58 -22.92
C LYS A 279 4.97 17.43 -22.60
N GLN A 280 5.30 18.35 -23.48
CA GLN A 280 6.57 19.10 -23.44
C GLN A 280 6.73 20.00 -22.19
N PHE A 281 5.65 20.22 -21.40
CA PHE A 281 5.60 21.21 -20.32
C PHE A 281 5.50 20.64 -18.89
N ASP A 282 5.24 19.35 -18.69
CA ASP A 282 4.98 18.83 -17.34
C ASP A 282 6.27 18.49 -16.57
N THR A 283 6.79 19.37 -15.74
CA THR A 283 8.07 19.15 -15.04
C THR A 283 7.93 18.53 -13.63
N THR A 284 6.81 17.86 -13.35
CA THR A 284 6.53 17.31 -12.01
C THR A 284 6.89 15.83 -11.90
N TYR A 285 7.62 15.48 -10.84
CA TYR A 285 8.14 14.15 -10.59
C TYR A 285 7.83 13.69 -9.17
N LYS A 286 7.43 12.43 -9.01
CA LYS A 286 7.27 11.73 -7.74
C LYS A 286 8.48 10.83 -7.52
N LEU A 287 9.01 10.83 -6.30
CA LEU A 287 10.02 9.86 -5.88
C LEU A 287 9.33 8.53 -5.53
N CYS A 288 9.83 7.43 -6.11
CA CYS A 288 9.34 6.08 -5.85
C CYS A 288 10.28 5.33 -4.90
#